data_AF-I2CSB2-F1
#
_entry.id   AF-I2CSB2-F1
#
_cell.length_a   1.000
_cell.length_b   1.000
_cell.length_c   1.000
_cell.angle_alpha   90.00
_cell.angle_beta   90.00
_cell.angle_gamma   90.00
#
_symmetry.space_group_name_H-M   'P 1'
#
loop_
_entity.id
_entity.type
_entity.pdbx_description
1 polymer ?
#
loop_
_entity_poly.entity_id
_entity_poly.type
_entity_poly.pdbx_seq_one_letter_code
_entity_poly.pdbx_strand_id
1 'polypeptide(L)'
;QEAAAENGAKTRRALDIGCAVGASSFALARSYQQVDGLELSATFVQAAEELKERGEVSYRLKKEGELYLPLTACAPPDVDRSRVSFQVGDALALSRDMQGAYDAVLLANVLCRLPDPRLALEMIGG
;
A
#
# COMPACT_ATOMS: atom_id res chain seq x y z
N GLN A 1 -14.15 4.23 3.18
CA GLN A 1 -15.01 4.07 1.99
C GLN A 1 -16.21 5.01 2.11
N GLU A 2 -16.93 5.02 3.24
CA GLU A 2 -18.00 5.99 3.54
C GLU A 2 -17.55 7.45 3.41
N ALA A 3 -16.38 7.79 3.95
CA ALA A 3 -15.85 9.15 3.89
C ALA A 3 -15.67 9.72 2.46
N ALA A 4 -15.29 8.91 1.47
CA ALA A 4 -15.12 9.41 0.10
C ALA A 4 -16.48 9.78 -0.53
N ALA A 5 -17.50 8.95 -0.30
CA ALA A 5 -18.86 9.21 -0.75
C ALA A 5 -19.48 10.43 -0.04
N GLU A 6 -19.27 10.55 1.27
CA GLU A 6 -19.74 11.68 2.08
C GLU A 6 -19.16 13.03 1.64
N ASN A 7 -17.90 13.03 1.17
CA ASN A 7 -17.22 14.24 0.73
C ASN A 7 -17.31 14.46 -0.80
N GLY A 8 -18.09 13.66 -1.52
CA GLY A 8 -18.20 13.74 -2.99
C GLY A 8 -16.87 13.52 -3.72
N ALA A 9 -15.90 12.87 -3.07
CA ALA A 9 -14.58 12.62 -3.62
C ALA A 9 -14.64 11.53 -4.70
N LYS A 10 -13.87 11.72 -5.77
CA LYS A 10 -13.72 10.70 -6.82
C LYS A 10 -12.96 9.50 -6.25
N THR A 11 -13.18 8.31 -6.82
CA THR A 11 -12.49 7.07 -6.42
C THR A 11 -11.75 6.42 -7.59
N ARG A 12 -11.01 7.23 -8.37
CA ARG A 12 -10.27 6.70 -9.53
C ARG A 12 -8.90 6.17 -9.09
N ARG A 13 -8.12 6.98 -8.40
CA ARG A 13 -6.75 6.61 -7.98
C ARG A 13 -6.54 6.84 -6.49
N ALA A 14 -5.99 5.85 -5.80
CA ALA A 14 -5.49 5.97 -4.43
C ALA A 14 -3.98 5.67 -4.37
N LEU A 15 -3.28 6.34 -3.45
CA LEU A 15 -1.89 6.07 -3.11
C LEU A 15 -1.82 5.52 -1.68
N ASP A 16 -1.12 4.41 -1.47
CA ASP A 16 -0.85 3.82 -0.17
C ASP A 16 0.65 3.92 0.14
N ILE A 17 1.03 4.89 0.98
CA ILE A 17 2.43 5.16 1.33
C ILE A 17 2.83 4.32 2.55
N GLY A 18 3.95 3.60 2.42
CA GLY A 18 4.42 2.57 3.34
C GLY A 18 3.46 1.37 3.35
N CYS A 19 3.12 0.89 2.15
CA CYS A 19 2.12 -0.15 1.97
C CYS A 19 2.54 -1.52 2.55
N ALA A 20 3.79 -1.69 3.00
CA ALA A 20 4.35 -2.95 3.44
C ALA A 20 4.06 -4.06 2.42
N VAL A 21 3.39 -5.14 2.83
CA VAL A 21 3.01 -6.27 1.97
C VAL A 21 1.63 -6.11 1.30
N GLY A 22 1.03 -4.91 1.35
CA GLY A 22 -0.10 -4.51 0.50
C GLY A 22 -1.51 -4.73 1.04
N ALA A 23 -1.67 -5.12 2.32
CA ALA A 23 -3.00 -5.42 2.89
C ALA A 23 -4.01 -4.27 2.72
N SER A 24 -3.60 -3.05 3.06
CA SER A 24 -4.43 -1.85 2.89
C SER A 24 -4.64 -1.52 1.41
N SER A 25 -3.63 -1.71 0.56
CA SER A 25 -3.72 -1.48 -0.87
C SER A 25 -4.77 -2.39 -1.53
N PHE A 26 -4.80 -3.68 -1.18
CA PHE A 26 -5.86 -4.60 -1.61
C PHE A 26 -7.23 -4.17 -1.08
N ALA A 27 -7.33 -3.72 0.17
CA ALA A 27 -8.59 -3.24 0.73
C ALA A 27 -9.11 -1.98 0.01
N LEU A 28 -8.23 -1.07 -0.39
CA LEU A 28 -8.57 0.13 -1.17
C LEU A 28 -9.08 -0.21 -2.57
N ALA A 29 -8.55 -1.26 -3.21
CA ALA A 29 -8.95 -1.69 -4.55
C ALA A 29 -10.41 -2.18 -4.65
N ARG A 30 -11.08 -2.40 -3.52
CA ARG A 30 -12.54 -2.63 -3.47
C ARG A 30 -13.35 -1.40 -3.91
N SER A 31 -12.82 -0.20 -3.76
CA SER A 31 -13.54 1.05 -4.05
C SER A 31 -12.84 1.95 -5.04
N TYR A 32 -11.51 1.84 -5.16
CA TYR A 32 -10.72 2.61 -6.11
C TYR A 32 -10.46 1.80 -7.39
N GLN A 33 -10.46 2.49 -8.53
CA GLN A 33 -10.20 1.86 -9.83
C GLN A 33 -8.73 1.47 -10.01
N GLN A 34 -7.82 2.22 -9.39
CA GLN A 34 -6.39 1.98 -9.36
C GLN A 34 -5.83 2.33 -7.98
N VAL A 35 -4.94 1.50 -7.46
CA VAL A 35 -4.21 1.73 -6.21
C VAL A 35 -2.73 1.54 -6.47
N ASP A 36 -1.93 2.55 -6.14
CA ASP A 36 -0.49 2.45 -6.19
C ASP A 36 0.04 2.35 -4.75
N GLY A 37 0.78 1.29 -4.45
CA GLY A 37 1.46 1.06 -3.19
C GLY A 37 2.93 1.47 -3.30
N LEU A 38 3.36 2.37 -2.41
CA LEU A 38 4.73 2.84 -2.33
C LEU A 38 5.35 2.33 -1.02
N GLU A 39 6.49 1.66 -1.09
CA GLU A 39 7.18 1.14 0.10
C GLU A 39 8.69 1.32 -0.03
N LEU A 40 9.37 1.65 1.06
CA LEU A 40 10.82 1.87 1.07
C LEU A 40 11.58 0.54 0.96
N SER A 41 11.03 -0.53 1.54
CA SER A 41 11.62 -1.86 1.56
C SER A 41 11.35 -2.66 0.27
N ALA A 42 12.41 -2.89 -0.51
CA ALA A 42 12.34 -3.75 -1.71
C ALA A 42 11.86 -5.18 -1.41
N THR A 43 12.23 -5.73 -0.25
CA THR A 43 11.77 -7.07 0.16
C THR A 43 10.26 -7.11 0.43
N PHE A 44 9.69 -6.04 0.97
CA PHE A 44 8.24 -5.97 1.19
C PHE A 44 7.48 -5.79 -0.11
N VAL A 45 7.97 -4.93 -1.01
CA VAL A 45 7.42 -4.79 -2.37
C VAL A 45 7.45 -6.12 -3.10
N GLN A 46 8.56 -6.85 -3.05
CA GLN A 46 8.67 -8.17 -3.68
C GLN A 46 7.63 -9.16 -3.12
N ALA A 47 7.45 -9.20 -1.80
CA ALA A 47 6.44 -10.07 -1.18
C ALA A 47 5.01 -9.65 -1.53
N ALA A 48 4.75 -8.33 -1.65
CA ALA A 48 3.45 -7.80 -2.06
C ALA A 48 3.12 -8.19 -3.51
N GLU A 49 4.08 -8.06 -4.44
CA GLU A 49 3.92 -8.49 -5.82
C GLU A 49 3.75 -10.02 -5.92
N GLU A 50 4.49 -10.81 -5.14
CA GLU A 50 4.28 -12.27 -5.12
C GLU A 50 2.86 -12.63 -4.67
N LEU A 51 2.36 -11.98 -3.61
CA LEU A 51 0.99 -12.17 -3.13
C LEU A 51 -0.05 -11.71 -4.17
N LYS A 52 0.22 -10.61 -4.86
CA LYS A 52 -0.64 -10.09 -5.93
C LYS A 52 -0.69 -11.03 -7.13
N GLU A 53 0.42 -11.63 -7.54
CA GLU A 53 0.48 -12.54 -8.68
C GLU A 53 -0.17 -13.89 -8.35
N ARG A 54 0.25 -14.49 -7.22
CA ARG A 54 -0.10 -15.86 -6.86
C ARG A 54 -1.44 -15.97 -6.14
N GLY A 55 -1.86 -14.91 -5.45
CA GLY A 55 -3.09 -14.86 -4.66
C GLY A 55 -2.91 -15.42 -3.25
N GLU A 56 -1.92 -16.29 -3.06
CA GLU A 56 -1.50 -16.77 -1.76
C GLU A 56 0.01 -17.03 -1.71
N VAL A 57 0.60 -16.84 -0.53
CA VAL A 57 2.03 -17.08 -0.27
C VAL A 57 2.18 -17.80 1.07
N SER A 58 2.84 -18.96 1.04
CA SER A 58 3.17 -19.72 2.24
C SER A 58 4.47 -19.22 2.86
N TYR A 59 4.48 -18.99 4.16
CA TYR A 59 5.64 -18.50 4.91
C TYR A 59 5.73 -19.15 6.29
N ARG A 60 6.86 -18.91 6.97
CA ARG A 60 7.10 -19.38 8.33
C ARG A 60 7.22 -18.20 9.27
N LEU A 61 6.27 -18.07 10.20
CA LEU A 61 6.31 -17.08 11.26
C LEU A 61 7.23 -17.58 12.37
N LYS A 62 8.32 -16.84 12.64
CA LYS A 62 9.17 -17.11 13.79
C LYS A 62 8.41 -16.77 15.09
N LYS A 63 8.26 -17.74 15.99
CA LYS A 63 7.65 -17.56 17.32
C LYS A 63 8.72 -17.21 18.35
N GLU A 64 9.53 -18.19 18.72
CA GLU A 64 10.55 -18.08 19.77
C GLU A 64 11.72 -19.01 19.46
N GLY A 65 12.97 -18.59 19.69
CA GLY A 65 14.15 -19.42 19.39
C GLY A 65 14.14 -19.92 17.94
N GLU A 66 14.14 -21.24 17.73
CA GLU A 66 13.99 -21.88 16.41
C GLU A 66 12.59 -22.47 16.16
N LEU A 67 11.59 -22.08 16.95
CA LEU A 67 10.20 -22.45 16.72
C LEU A 67 9.58 -21.58 15.63
N TYR A 68 9.07 -22.22 14.58
CA TYR A 68 8.37 -21.58 13.47
C TYR A 68 6.96 -22.15 13.30
N LEU A 69 6.00 -21.30 12.98
CA LEU A 69 4.67 -21.72 12.54
C LEU A 69 4.53 -21.56 11.02
N PRO A 70 4.10 -22.60 10.29
CA PRO A 70 3.71 -22.45 8.89
C PRO A 70 2.39 -21.68 8.82
N LEU A 71 2.35 -20.66 7.97
CA LEU A 71 1.17 -19.84 7.69
C LEU A 71 1.07 -19.57 6.19
N THR A 72 -0.13 -19.21 5.76
CA THR A 72 -0.39 -18.77 4.38
C THR A 72 -1.03 -17.39 4.43
N ALA A 73 -0.44 -16.43 3.74
CA ALA A 73 -1.05 -15.14 3.47
C ALA A 73 -1.91 -15.27 2.21
N CYS A 74 -3.12 -14.72 2.23
CA CYS A 74 -4.03 -14.74 1.09
C CYS A 74 -4.44 -13.31 0.74
N ALA A 75 -4.38 -12.99 -0.55
CA ALA A 75 -5.00 -11.79 -1.07
C ALA A 75 -6.53 -11.92 -0.92
N PRO A 76 -7.27 -10.81 -0.69
CA PRO A 76 -8.71 -10.89 -0.58
C PRO A 76 -9.34 -11.43 -1.88
N PRO A 77 -10.20 -12.46 -1.82
CA PRO A 77 -10.74 -13.12 -3.02
C PRO A 77 -11.72 -12.24 -3.79
N ASP A 78 -12.29 -11.23 -3.12
CA ASP A 78 -13.27 -10.28 -3.66
C ASP A 78 -12.62 -9.06 -4.34
N VAL A 79 -11.29 -9.01 -4.38
CA VAL A 79 -10.53 -7.89 -4.94
C VAL A 79 -9.96 -8.24 -6.31
N ASP A 80 -10.17 -7.35 -7.27
CA ASP A 80 -9.44 -7.36 -8.54
C ASP A 80 -7.99 -6.92 -8.31
N ARG A 81 -7.11 -7.91 -8.12
CA ARG A 81 -5.68 -7.72 -7.86
C ARG A 81 -4.95 -6.94 -8.97
N SER A 82 -5.49 -6.89 -10.18
CA SER A 82 -4.88 -6.15 -11.30
C SER A 82 -4.94 -4.63 -11.11
N ARG A 83 -5.81 -4.15 -10.22
CA ARG A 83 -5.96 -2.72 -9.87
C ARG A 83 -4.89 -2.22 -8.91
N VAL A 84 -4.03 -3.10 -8.41
CA VAL A 84 -2.99 -2.74 -7.44
C VAL A 84 -1.62 -2.82 -8.10
N SER A 85 -0.82 -1.78 -7.94
CA SER A 85 0.59 -1.77 -8.32
C SER A 85 1.44 -1.57 -7.06
N PHE A 86 2.62 -2.19 -6.99
CA PHE A 86 3.59 -1.92 -5.92
C PHE A 86 4.91 -1.44 -6.50
N GLN A 87 5.51 -0.46 -5.85
CA GLN A 87 6.83 0.04 -6.24
C GLN A 87 7.66 0.45 -5.04
N VAL A 88 8.98 0.35 -5.20
CA VAL A 88 9.92 0.84 -4.21
C VAL A 88 10.03 2.35 -4.34
N GLY A 89 9.92 3.09 -3.25
CA GLY A 89 10.22 4.51 -3.25
C GLY A 89 10.09 5.20 -1.90
N ASP A 90 10.54 6.45 -1.86
CA ASP A 90 10.56 7.28 -0.67
C ASP A 90 9.42 8.31 -0.70
N ALA A 91 8.65 8.37 0.38
CA ALA A 91 7.57 9.34 0.56
C ALA A 91 8.05 10.79 0.52
N LEU A 92 9.33 11.04 0.81
CA LEU A 92 9.96 12.36 0.74
C LEU A 92 10.49 12.73 -0.66
N ALA A 93 10.42 11.79 -1.61
CA ALA A 93 10.92 11.96 -2.97
C ALA A 93 9.95 11.40 -4.01
N LEU A 94 8.64 11.68 -3.85
CA LEU A 94 7.63 11.32 -4.84
C LEU A 94 7.97 11.89 -6.22
N SER A 95 7.82 11.08 -7.25
CA SER A 95 8.02 11.50 -8.63
C SER A 95 6.94 12.51 -9.06
N ARG A 96 7.26 13.38 -10.02
CA ARG A 96 6.36 14.48 -10.43
C ARG A 96 5.01 14.01 -10.96
N ASP A 97 4.95 12.82 -11.54
CA ASP A 97 3.72 12.19 -12.05
C ASP A 97 2.81 11.63 -10.94
N MET A 98 3.34 11.47 -9.72
CA MET A 98 2.59 11.05 -8.54
C MET A 98 2.05 12.24 -7.74
N GLN A 99 2.76 13.37 -7.70
CA GLN A 99 2.38 14.55 -6.90
C GLN A 99 1.03 15.12 -7.39
N GLY A 100 0.06 15.26 -6.48
CA GLY A 100 -1.29 15.75 -6.80
C GLY A 100 -2.14 14.85 -7.72
N ALA A 101 -1.69 13.62 -8.02
CA ALA A 101 -2.31 12.75 -9.03
C ALA A 101 -3.40 11.79 -8.48
N TYR A 102 -3.66 11.85 -7.18
CA TYR A 102 -4.48 10.88 -6.45
C TYR A 102 -5.72 11.54 -5.84
N ASP A 103 -6.84 10.83 -5.88
CA ASP A 103 -8.07 11.28 -5.24
C ASP A 103 -8.07 11.02 -3.72
N ALA A 104 -7.20 10.10 -3.25
CA ALA A 104 -6.94 9.84 -1.84
C ALA A 104 -5.52 9.31 -1.60
N VAL A 105 -4.95 9.64 -0.45
CA VAL A 105 -3.65 9.12 0.01
C VAL A 105 -3.78 8.53 1.40
N LEU A 106 -3.27 7.32 1.58
CA LEU A 106 -3.19 6.62 2.86
C LEU A 106 -1.76 6.67 3.39
N LEU A 107 -1.62 7.06 4.66
CA LEU A 107 -0.37 7.10 5.42
C LEU A 107 -0.57 6.32 6.74
N ALA A 108 -0.78 5.01 6.66
CA ALA A 108 -1.08 4.18 7.82
C ALA A 108 0.20 3.81 8.61
N ASN A 109 0.37 4.35 9.82
CA ASN A 109 1.53 4.11 10.70
C ASN A 109 2.90 4.52 10.12
N VAL A 110 2.91 5.42 9.14
CA VAL A 110 4.14 5.91 8.48
C VAL A 110 4.50 7.32 8.92
N LEU A 111 3.51 8.22 9.05
CA LEU A 111 3.76 9.64 9.28
C LEU A 111 4.64 9.91 10.52
N CYS A 112 4.46 9.15 11.59
CA CYS A 112 5.24 9.27 12.83
C CYS A 112 6.67 8.70 12.75
N ARG A 113 7.04 8.05 11.64
CA ARG A 113 8.35 7.43 11.42
C ARG A 113 9.17 8.16 10.35
N LEU A 114 8.57 9.13 9.68
CA LEU A 114 9.25 9.93 8.68
C LEU A 114 10.21 10.92 9.35
N PRO A 115 11.41 11.13 8.77
CA PRO A 115 12.36 12.10 9.30
C PRO A 115 11.86 13.54 9.11
N ASP A 116 11.06 13.79 8.06
CA ASP A 116 10.38 15.07 7.85
C ASP A 116 8.92 14.86 7.41
N PRO A 117 7.97 14.75 8.37
CA PRO A 117 6.56 14.54 8.05
C PRO A 117 5.94 15.75 7.33
N ARG A 118 6.49 16.96 7.46
CA ARG A 118 5.96 18.15 6.77
C ARG A 118 6.29 18.04 5.28
N LEU A 119 7.54 17.74 4.95
CA LEU A 119 7.96 17.55 3.57
C LEU A 119 7.12 16.47 2.87
N ALA A 120 6.85 15.35 3.52
CA ALA A 120 5.97 14.31 2.94
C ALA A 120 4.57 14.84 2.59
N LEU A 121 3.97 15.65 3.47
CA LEU A 121 2.65 16.24 3.20
C LEU A 121 2.71 17.25 2.04
N GLU A 122 3.78 18.02 1.92
CA GLU A 122 4.01 18.92 0.78
C GLU A 122 4.14 18.13 -0.54
N MET A 123 4.91 17.03 -0.54
CA MET A 123 5.05 16.16 -1.71
C MET A 123 3.72 15.54 -2.15
N ILE A 124 2.80 15.28 -1.21
CA ILE A 124 1.46 14.74 -1.51
C ILE A 124 0.53 15.83 -2.05
N GLY A 125 0.55 17.01 -1.44
CA GLY A 125 -0.35 18.13 -1.74
C GLY A 125 -0.12 18.75 -3.12
N GLY A 126 1.13 18.77 -3.58
CA GLY A 126 1.54 19.50 -4.79
C GLY A 126 1.77 20.98 -4.54
#